data_AF-A0A9E4YUF0-F1
#
_entry.id   AF-A0A9E4YUF0-F1
#
_cell.length_a   1.000
_cell.length_b   1.000
_cell.length_c   1.000
_cell.angle_alpha   90.00
_cell.angle_beta   90.00
_cell.angle_gamma   90.00
#
_symmetry.space_group_name_H-M   'P 1'
#
loop_
_entity.id
_entity.type
_entity.pdbx_description
1 polymer ?
#
loop_
_entity_poly.entity_id
_entity_poly.type
_entity_poly.pdbx_seq_one_letter_code
_entity_poly.pdbx_strand_id
1 'polypeptide(L)' 'MWGYPEFIVWWWIIGIVCIVVFWLTIVGLVVWGIKKFFGNRGEGSPIEIAQKRLARGDISKEQFDELREALR' A
#
# COMPACT_ATOMS: atom_id res chain seq x y z
N MET A 1 -20.19 -20.26 46.72
CA MET A 1 -19.60 -18.91 46.46
C MET A 1 -19.97 -18.57 45.02
N TRP A 2 -20.93 -17.68 44.84
CA TRP A 2 -21.66 -17.49 43.58
C TRP A 2 -20.86 -16.67 42.55
N GLY A 3 -20.57 -17.26 41.38
CA GLY A 3 -20.94 -16.70 40.07
C GLY A 3 -20.43 -15.33 39.60
N TYR A 4 -19.15 -14.99 39.80
CA TYR A 4 -18.53 -13.81 39.13
C TYR A 4 -17.56 -14.08 37.95
N PRO A 5 -17.23 -15.33 37.51
CA PRO A 5 -16.22 -15.51 36.46
C PRO A 5 -16.72 -15.12 35.07
N GLU A 6 -18.02 -15.31 34.79
CA GLU A 6 -18.62 -15.10 33.47
C GLU A 6 -18.44 -13.65 32.98
N PHE A 7 -18.79 -12.68 33.82
CA PHE A 7 -18.80 -11.25 33.46
C PHE A 7 -17.38 -10.71 33.21
N ILE A 8 -16.40 -11.14 34.00
CA ILE A 8 -15.00 -10.73 33.86
C ILE A 8 -14.43 -11.26 32.54
N VAL A 9 -14.75 -12.50 32.17
CA VAL A 9 -14.29 -13.11 30.91
C VAL A 9 -14.89 -12.38 29.71
N TRP A 10 -16.20 -12.11 29.71
CA TRP A 10 -16.84 -11.33 28.65
C TRP A 10 -16.21 -9.93 28.49
N TRP A 11 -15.85 -9.30 29.61
CA TRP A 11 -15.28 -7.96 29.57
C TRP A 11 -13.86 -7.93 29.01
N TRP A 12 -13.06 -8.94 29.33
CA TRP A 12 -11.75 -9.16 28.73
C TRP A 12 -11.80 -9.42 27.23
N ILE A 13 -12.74 -10.23 26.77
CA ILE A 13 -12.92 -10.52 25.34
C ILE A 13 -13.25 -9.24 24.58
N ILE A 14 -14.20 -8.43 25.08
CA ILE A 14 -14.57 -7.17 24.44
C ILE A 14 -13.37 -6.21 24.38
N GLY A 15 -12.57 -6.11 25.46
CA GLY A 15 -11.35 -5.32 25.47
C GLY A 15 -10.35 -5.74 24.38
N ILE A 16 -10.12 -7.04 24.23
CA ILE A 16 -9.23 -7.59 23.19
C ILE A 16 -9.79 -7.34 21.79
N VAL A 17 -11.09 -7.51 21.58
CA VAL A 17 -11.71 -7.25 20.28
C VAL A 17 -11.57 -5.79 19.91
N CYS A 18 -11.84 -4.86 20.83
CA CYS A 18 -11.70 -3.43 20.59
C CYS A 18 -10.26 -3.05 20.19
N ILE A 19 -9.23 -3.58 20.88
CA ILE A 19 -7.84 -3.26 20.54
C ILE A 19 -7.48 -3.82 19.15
N VAL A 20 -7.90 -5.04 18.83
CA VAL A 20 -7.64 -5.66 17.53
C VAL A 20 -8.32 -4.87 16.41
N VAL A 21 -9.59 -4.50 16.58
CA VAL A 21 -10.33 -3.70 15.59
C VAL A 21 -9.67 -2.33 15.41
N PHE A 22 -9.23 -1.69 16.49
CA PHE A 22 -8.51 -0.41 16.42
C PHE A 22 -7.23 -0.52 15.60
N TRP A 23 -6.39 -1.53 15.87
CA TRP A 23 -5.16 -1.76 15.12
C TRP A 23 -5.42 -2.15 13.66
N LEU A 24 -6.38 -3.03 13.39
CA LEU A 24 -6.77 -3.39 12.02
C LEU A 24 -7.28 -2.17 11.23
N THR A 25 -8.01 -1.28 11.90
CA THR A 25 -8.49 -0.02 11.29
C THR A 25 -7.33 0.91 10.98
N ILE A 26 -6.37 1.08 11.90
CA ILE A 26 -5.16 1.87 11.66
C ILE A 26 -4.34 1.30 10.51
N VAL A 27 -4.04 0.00 10.54
CA VAL A 27 -3.27 -0.67 9.49
C VAL A 27 -4.00 -0.56 8.15
N GLY A 28 -5.31 -0.78 8.15
CA GLY A 28 -6.15 -0.63 6.97
C GLY A 28 -6.12 0.80 6.40
N LEU A 29 -6.22 1.81 7.26
CA LEU A 29 -6.11 3.23 6.89
C LEU A 29 -4.73 3.57 6.33
N VAL A 30 -3.65 3.05 6.94
CA VAL A 30 -2.29 3.26 6.45
C VAL A 30 -2.11 2.62 5.08
N VAL A 31 -2.51 1.35 4.91
CA VAL A 31 -2.44 0.65 3.61
C VAL A 31 -3.29 1.35 2.56
N TRP A 32 -4.51 1.76 2.92
CA TRP A 32 -5.40 2.52 2.03
C TRP A 32 -4.80 3.88 1.66
N GLY A 33 -4.23 4.59 2.62
CA GLY A 33 -3.54 5.86 2.41
C GLY A 33 -2.35 5.69 1.47
N ILE A 34 -1.48 4.72 1.72
CA ILE A 34 -0.36 4.38 0.84
C ILE A 34 -0.88 4.03 -0.56
N LYS A 35 -1.90 3.15 -0.68
CA LYS A 35 -2.47 2.80 -1.99
C LYS A 35 -3.11 3.99 -2.70
N LYS A 36 -3.67 4.97 -1.98
CA LYS A 36 -4.24 6.18 -2.58
C LYS A 36 -3.16 7.16 -3.05
N PHE A 37 -2.08 7.31 -2.29
CA PHE A 37 -0.97 8.20 -2.64
C PHE A 37 0.00 7.58 -3.67
N PHE A 38 0.26 6.28 -3.58
CA PHE A 38 1.14 5.54 -4.48
C PHE A 38 0.39 4.85 -5.62
N GLY A 39 -0.91 4.61 -5.54
CA GLY A 39 -1.71 4.08 -6.65
C GLY A 39 -1.83 5.05 -7.81
N ASN A 40 -1.56 6.34 -7.58
CA ASN A 40 -1.40 7.34 -8.64
C ASN A 40 0.08 7.55 -9.07
N ARG A 41 1.02 6.85 -8.44
CA ARG A 41 2.46 6.77 -8.80
C ARG A 41 2.88 5.33 -9.15
N GLY A 42 1.89 4.45 -9.31
CA GLY A 42 2.02 3.00 -9.22
C GLY A 42 2.07 2.30 -10.57
N GLU A 43 2.25 3.05 -11.65
CA GLU A 43 3.02 2.65 -12.80
C GLU A 43 3.83 3.90 -13.07
N GLY A 44 5.13 3.90 -12.75
CA GLY A 44 5.99 4.94 -13.31
C GLY A 44 5.68 4.94 -14.79
N SER A 45 5.25 6.11 -15.32
CA SER A 45 4.82 6.23 -16.72
C SER A 45 5.76 5.40 -17.58
N PRO A 46 5.31 4.66 -18.60
CA PRO A 46 6.21 3.88 -19.45
C PRO A 46 7.49 4.65 -19.86
N ILE A 47 7.39 5.98 -19.91
CA ILE A 47 8.49 6.95 -20.03
C ILE A 47 9.50 6.90 -18.87
N GLU A 48 9.10 6.89 -17.59
CA GLU A 48 10.00 6.78 -16.42
C GLU A 48 10.75 5.43 -16.39
N ILE A 49 10.09 4.34 -16.79
CA ILE A 49 10.75 3.02 -16.91
C ILE A 49 11.77 3.04 -18.05
N ALA A 50 11.41 3.61 -19.20
CA ALA A 50 12.32 3.78 -20.34
C ALA A 50 13.49 4.70 -20.00
N GLN A 51 13.26 5.78 -19.26
CA GLN A 51 14.28 6.75 -18.85
C GLN A 51 15.27 6.13 -17.85
N LYS A 52 14.81 5.27 -16.94
CA LYS A 52 15.67 4.52 -16.03
C LYS A 52 16.56 3.51 -16.76
N ARG A 53 16.09 2.93 -17.88
CA ARG A 53 16.88 2.02 -18.74
C ARG A 53 17.86 2.77 -19.64
N LEU A 54 17.49 3.93 -20.17
CA LEU A 54 18.40 4.83 -20.88
C LEU A 54 19.56 5.29 -19.98
N ALA A 55 19.26 5.69 -18.74
CA ALA A 55 20.28 6.08 -17.76
C ALA A 55 21.20 4.92 -17.36
N ARG A 56 20.73 3.68 -17.50
CA ARG A 56 21.52 2.46 -17.30
C ARG A 56 22.39 2.09 -18.51
N GLY A 57 22.11 2.70 -19.67
CA GLY A 57 22.76 2.38 -20.94
C GLY A 57 22.20 1.13 -21.64
N ASP A 58 21.10 0.57 -21.16
CA ASP A 58 20.48 -0.64 -21.73
C ASP A 58 19.76 -0.36 -23.08
N ILE A 59 19.51 0.92 -23.41
CA ILE A 59 18.73 1.36 -24.57
C ILE A 59 19.43 2.57 -25.22
N SER A 60 19.47 2.66 -26.56
CA SER A 60 19.99 3.83 -27.29
C SER A 60 19.05 5.04 -27.16
N LYS A 61 19.59 6.25 -27.34
CA LYS A 61 18.78 7.49 -27.39
C LYS A 61 17.70 7.43 -28.47
N GLU A 62 17.96 6.78 -29.61
CA GLU A 62 16.99 6.67 -30.71
C GLU A 62 15.78 5.80 -30.32
N GLN A 63 16.04 4.66 -29.68
CA GLN A 63 15.00 3.75 -29.18
C GLN A 63 14.17 4.38 -28.06
N PHE A 64 14.77 5.26 -27.25
CA PHE A 64 14.05 6.04 -26.25
C PHE A 64 13.11 7.07 -26.88
N ASP A 65 13.55 7.75 -27.94
CA ASP A 65 12.70 8.74 -28.63
C ASP A 65 11.52 8.06 -29.37
N GLU A 66 11.73 6.91 -30.02
CA GLU A 66 10.63 6.13 -30.62
C GLU A 66 9.58 5.70 -29.58
N LEU A 67 10.03 5.18 -28.42
CA LEU A 67 9.14 4.81 -27.32
C LEU A 67 8.37 6.03 -26.81
N ARG A 68 9.05 7.16 -26.63
CA ARG A 68 8.46 8.41 -26.14
C ARG A 68 7.43 8.98 -27.11
N GLU A 69 7.65 8.83 -28.41
CA GLU A 69 6.72 9.27 -29.45
C GLU A 69 5.52 8.33 -29.60
N ALA A 70 5.72 7.02 -29.45
CA ALA A 70 4.66 6.02 -29.44
C ALA A 70 3.77 6.06 -28.18
N LEU A 71 4.28 6.58 -27.06
CA LEU A 71 3.59 6.71 -25.78
C LEU A 71 2.90 8.08 -25.57
N ARG A 72 2.99 8.98 -26.56
CA ARG A 72 2.35 10.30 -26.55
C ARG A 72 0.93 10.23 -27.11
#